data_AF-A0A9E3BGZ5-F1
#
_entry.id   AF-A0A9E3BGZ5-F1
#
_cell.length_a   1.000
_cell.length_b   1.000
_cell.length_c   1.000
_cell.angle_alpha   90.00
_cell.angle_beta   90.00
_cell.angle_gamma   90.00
#
_symmetry.space_group_name_H-M   'P 1'
#
loop_
_entity.id
_entity.type
_entity.pdbx_description
1 polymer ?
#
loop_
_entity_poly.entity_id
_entity_poly.type
_entity_poly.pdbx_seq_one_letter_code
_entity_poly.pdbx_strand_id
1 'polypeptide(L)'
;MTDFVKSRSGAPAGFFACEAAGLQWLAEVDGGVPCARIISVDAISLTLQRLDSVTPSRQAAFEFGGRLAVTHDAGAAAFGAGPDGWDGAGFFGPLSQPLPMSLRGHRQWGDFYADERLAPMAKLAVPRLGASTRAAIDAVAARCRAGDFDDDDHPVRLHGDLWGGNVMWTPDGVVLIDPAAHGGHRESDLAMLALFGCPYYEDVLAGY
;
A
#
# COMPACT_ATOMS: atom_id res chain seq x y z
N MET A 1 2.41 -24.09 -14.92
CA MET A 1 3.06 -22.78 -15.12
C MET A 1 3.47 -22.28 -13.76
N THR A 2 4.75 -22.02 -13.53
CA THR A 2 5.33 -21.59 -12.23
C THR A 2 5.26 -20.09 -12.00
N ASP A 3 4.89 -19.32 -13.03
CA ASP A 3 5.05 -17.88 -13.07
C ASP A 3 3.68 -17.20 -13.26
N PHE A 4 3.55 -15.97 -12.76
CA PHE A 4 2.43 -15.07 -12.96
C PHE A 4 2.92 -13.80 -13.66
N VAL A 5 2.29 -13.43 -14.77
CA VAL A 5 2.74 -12.30 -15.60
C VAL A 5 1.65 -11.25 -15.63
N LYS A 6 1.99 -10.03 -15.22
CA LYS A 6 1.21 -8.83 -15.48
C LYS A 6 1.79 -8.16 -16.71
N SER A 7 0.96 -7.79 -17.67
CA SER A 7 1.43 -7.09 -18.87
C SER A 7 0.40 -6.09 -19.36
N ARG A 8 0.88 -4.92 -19.80
CA ARG A 8 0.04 -3.90 -20.44
C ARG A 8 0.85 -3.14 -21.48
N SER A 9 0.40 -3.20 -22.73
CA SER A 9 0.89 -2.30 -23.76
C SER A 9 0.46 -0.86 -23.45
N GLY A 10 1.40 0.09 -23.54
CA GLY A 10 1.14 1.50 -23.24
C GLY A 10 0.92 1.79 -21.75
N ALA A 11 1.47 0.97 -20.85
CA ALA A 11 1.59 1.37 -19.45
C ALA A 11 2.41 2.67 -19.33
N PRO A 12 2.10 3.57 -18.37
CA PRO A 12 2.94 4.72 -18.10
C PRO A 12 4.39 4.31 -17.81
N ALA A 13 5.34 5.17 -18.17
CA ALA A 13 6.75 4.93 -17.88
C ALA A 13 6.95 4.69 -16.38
N GLY A 14 7.68 3.63 -16.04
CA GLY A 14 7.98 3.26 -14.65
C GLY A 14 6.86 2.53 -13.91
N PHE A 15 5.70 2.25 -14.52
CA PHE A 15 4.56 1.61 -13.84
C PHE A 15 4.93 0.27 -13.18
N PHE A 16 5.45 -0.69 -13.95
CA PHE A 16 5.87 -1.99 -13.42
C PHE A 16 7.14 -1.91 -12.56
N ALA A 17 8.04 -0.98 -12.87
CA ALA A 17 9.25 -0.77 -12.09
C ALA A 17 8.95 -0.20 -10.69
N CYS A 18 7.92 0.65 -10.56
CA CYS A 18 7.44 1.17 -9.28
C CYS A 18 6.91 0.03 -8.39
N GLU A 19 6.09 -0.86 -8.95
CA GLU A 19 5.57 -2.02 -8.20
C GLU A 19 6.72 -2.96 -7.80
N ALA A 20 7.66 -3.23 -8.71
CA ALA A 20 8.84 -4.04 -8.41
C ALA A 20 9.70 -3.42 -7.29
N ALA A 21 9.92 -2.10 -7.31
CA ALA A 21 10.64 -1.41 -6.25
C ALA A 21 9.91 -1.52 -4.90
N GLY A 22 8.58 -1.40 -4.90
CA GLY A 22 7.77 -1.58 -3.69
C GLY A 22 7.84 -3.00 -3.12
N LEU A 23 7.67 -4.01 -3.98
CA LEU A 23 7.78 -5.42 -3.59
C LEU A 23 9.16 -5.73 -2.99
N GLN A 24 10.23 -5.23 -3.62
CA GLN A 24 11.59 -5.44 -3.13
C GLN A 24 11.80 -4.75 -1.77
N TRP A 25 11.43 -3.47 -1.64
CA TRP A 25 11.64 -2.69 -0.43
C TRP A 25 10.91 -3.23 0.79
N LEU A 26 9.70 -3.79 0.59
CA LEU A 26 8.95 -4.47 1.65
C LEU A 26 9.57 -5.83 1.99
N ALA A 27 10.01 -6.60 0.99
CA ALA A 27 10.63 -7.92 1.18
C ALA A 27 12.02 -7.87 1.86
N GLU A 28 12.69 -6.72 1.85
CA GLU A 28 14.00 -6.52 2.51
C GLU A 28 13.89 -6.46 4.04
N VAL A 29 12.70 -6.35 4.60
CA VAL A 29 12.51 -6.32 6.07
C VAL A 29 12.64 -7.73 6.65
N ASP A 30 13.73 -7.97 7.39
CA ASP A 30 13.93 -9.23 8.10
C ASP A 30 12.84 -9.46 9.15
N GLY A 31 12.23 -10.65 9.13
CA GLY A 31 11.06 -10.98 9.96
C GLY A 31 9.74 -10.30 9.55
N GLY A 32 9.74 -9.46 8.51
CA GLY A 32 8.55 -8.84 7.95
C GLY A 32 7.66 -9.81 7.16
N VAL A 33 6.56 -9.29 6.63
CA VAL A 33 5.66 -10.08 5.75
C VAL A 33 6.35 -10.29 4.40
N PRO A 34 6.49 -11.55 3.93
CA PRO A 34 7.04 -11.80 2.59
C PRO A 34 6.19 -11.13 1.50
N CYS A 35 6.84 -10.66 0.44
CA CYS A 35 6.17 -10.21 -0.78
C CYS A 35 6.40 -11.18 -1.94
N ALA A 36 5.54 -11.15 -2.95
CA ALA A 36 5.71 -12.00 -4.13
C ALA A 36 7.08 -11.77 -4.79
N ARG A 37 7.79 -12.87 -5.02
CA ARG A 37 9.15 -12.84 -5.57
C ARG A 37 9.12 -12.40 -7.04
N ILE A 38 9.89 -11.37 -7.34
CA ILE A 38 10.10 -10.87 -8.69
C ILE A 38 11.01 -11.83 -9.46
N ILE A 39 10.60 -12.22 -10.67
CA ILE A 39 11.41 -13.01 -11.62
C ILE A 39 12.05 -12.09 -12.66
N SER A 40 11.26 -11.17 -13.22
CA SER A 40 11.74 -10.17 -14.17
C SER A 40 10.79 -8.97 -14.23
N VAL A 41 11.33 -7.80 -14.56
CA VAL A 41 10.55 -6.59 -14.82
C VAL A 41 11.08 -5.90 -16.07
N ASP A 42 10.17 -5.40 -16.90
CA ASP A 42 10.48 -4.55 -18.06
C ASP A 42 9.46 -3.41 -18.20
N ALA A 43 9.55 -2.65 -19.28
CA ALA A 43 8.70 -1.47 -19.50
C ALA A 43 7.20 -1.79 -19.65
N ILE A 44 6.83 -3.01 -20.04
CA ILE A 44 5.46 -3.42 -20.33
C ILE A 44 4.99 -4.63 -19.52
N SER A 45 5.85 -5.24 -18.70
CA SER A 45 5.51 -6.41 -17.91
C SER A 45 6.25 -6.54 -16.57
N LEU A 46 5.61 -7.26 -15.64
CA LEU A 46 6.17 -7.73 -14.38
C LEU A 46 5.85 -9.22 -14.24
N THR A 47 6.89 -10.04 -14.15
CA THR A 47 6.79 -11.49 -13.92
C THR A 47 7.12 -11.79 -12.47
N LEU A 48 6.19 -12.46 -11.78
CA LEU A 48 6.28 -12.85 -10.38
C LEU A 48 6.24 -14.39 -10.27
N GLN A 49 6.80 -14.91 -9.18
CA GLN A 49 6.55 -16.30 -8.80
C GLN A 49 5.06 -16.50 -8.56
N ARG A 50 4.48 -17.57 -9.14
CA ARG A 50 3.09 -17.93 -8.87
C ARG A 50 2.98 -18.49 -7.46
N LEU A 51 1.97 -18.03 -6.74
CA LEU A 51 1.64 -18.47 -5.39
C LEU A 51 0.46 -19.43 -5.43
N ASP A 52 0.48 -20.44 -4.56
CA ASP A 52 -0.64 -21.35 -4.34
C ASP A 52 -1.44 -20.89 -3.13
N SER A 53 -2.73 -20.62 -3.33
CA SER A 53 -3.61 -20.18 -2.25
C SER A 53 -4.14 -21.36 -1.44
N VAL A 54 -4.17 -21.19 -0.12
CA VAL A 54 -4.80 -22.10 0.83
C VAL A 54 -5.91 -21.41 1.60
N THR A 55 -6.73 -22.19 2.30
CA THR A 55 -7.74 -21.64 3.21
C THR A 55 -7.04 -20.87 4.35
N PRO A 56 -7.45 -19.62 4.63
CA PRO A 56 -6.94 -18.86 5.75
C PRO A 56 -7.13 -19.60 7.09
N SER A 57 -6.27 -19.33 8.07
CA SER A 57 -6.43 -19.82 9.44
C SER A 57 -6.22 -18.69 10.45
N ARG A 58 -6.82 -18.80 11.64
CA ARG A 58 -6.62 -17.83 12.74
C ARG A 58 -5.16 -17.69 13.13
N GLN A 59 -4.42 -18.82 13.17
CA GLN A 59 -3.00 -18.80 13.49
C GLN A 59 -2.20 -18.04 12.44
N ALA A 60 -2.42 -18.31 11.15
CA ALA A 60 -1.74 -17.58 10.08
C ALA A 60 -2.08 -16.09 10.08
N ALA A 61 -3.31 -15.73 10.49
CA ALA A 61 -3.74 -14.34 10.62
C ALA A 61 -3.02 -13.61 11.76
N PHE A 62 -2.91 -14.26 12.93
CA PHE A 62 -2.14 -13.73 14.06
C PHE A 62 -0.66 -13.56 13.72
N GLU A 63 -0.06 -14.57 13.07
CA GLU A 63 1.34 -14.50 12.61
C GLU A 63 1.53 -13.41 11.55
N PHE A 64 0.55 -13.22 10.65
CA PHE A 64 0.56 -12.11 9.69
C PHE A 64 0.54 -10.75 10.38
N GLY A 65 -0.31 -10.56 11.40
CA GLY A 65 -0.35 -9.33 12.20
C GLY A 65 1.01 -8.97 12.77
N GLY A 66 1.66 -9.91 13.46
CA GLY A 66 2.98 -9.67 14.06
C GLY A 66 4.07 -9.38 13.04
N ARG A 67 4.04 -10.04 11.88
CA ARG A 67 4.97 -9.74 10.78
C ARG A 67 4.69 -8.38 10.13
N LEU A 68 3.43 -7.97 10.06
CA LEU A 68 3.05 -6.66 9.52
C LEU A 68 3.54 -5.54 10.44
N ALA A 69 3.48 -5.72 11.75
CA ALA A 69 4.08 -4.79 12.71
C ALA A 69 5.59 -4.65 12.48
N VAL A 70 6.31 -5.76 12.27
CA VAL A 70 7.75 -5.73 11.93
C VAL A 70 8.00 -5.00 10.60
N THR A 71 7.19 -5.25 9.57
CA THR A 71 7.28 -4.52 8.29
C THR A 71 7.09 -3.01 8.49
N HIS A 72 6.09 -2.60 9.27
CA HIS A 72 5.83 -1.20 9.56
C HIS A 72 6.99 -0.55 10.33
N ASP A 73 7.45 -1.18 11.41
CA ASP A 73 8.51 -0.65 12.29
C ASP A 73 9.89 -0.60 11.63
N ALA A 74 10.07 -1.16 10.42
CA ALA A 74 11.27 -0.93 9.61
C ALA A 74 11.41 0.53 9.16
N GLY A 75 10.33 1.32 9.23
CA GLY A 75 10.33 2.77 9.04
C GLY A 75 10.56 3.24 7.60
N ALA A 76 10.22 4.50 7.36
CA ALA A 76 10.42 5.20 6.09
C ALA A 76 11.00 6.60 6.32
N ALA A 77 11.62 7.18 5.30
CA ALA A 77 12.31 8.47 5.43
C ALA A 77 11.38 9.66 5.76
N ALA A 78 10.12 9.61 5.30
CA ALA A 78 9.11 10.65 5.50
C ALA A 78 7.71 10.10 5.18
N PHE A 79 6.66 10.77 5.64
CA PHE A 79 5.30 10.50 5.16
C PHE A 79 5.23 10.82 3.66
N GLY A 80 4.78 9.86 2.87
CA GLY A 80 4.75 9.93 1.40
C GLY A 80 6.04 9.54 0.70
N ALA A 81 7.15 9.28 1.40
CA ALA A 81 8.39 8.85 0.75
C ALA A 81 8.20 7.54 -0.03
N GLY A 82 8.78 7.44 -1.23
CA GLY A 82 8.79 6.19 -1.99
C GLY A 82 9.75 5.14 -1.41
N PRO A 83 9.78 3.94 -2.01
CA PRO A 83 10.80 2.92 -1.72
C PRO A 83 12.23 3.48 -1.79
N ASP A 84 13.12 2.97 -0.94
CA ASP A 84 14.51 3.45 -0.90
C ASP A 84 15.19 3.24 -2.26
N GLY A 85 15.84 4.30 -2.78
CA GLY A 85 16.50 4.28 -4.09
C GLY A 85 15.57 4.43 -5.30
N TRP A 86 14.24 4.51 -5.11
CA TRP A 86 13.30 4.81 -6.18
C TRP A 86 13.09 6.33 -6.34
N ASP A 87 13.37 6.86 -7.53
CA ASP A 87 13.21 8.27 -7.90
C ASP A 87 12.12 8.49 -8.97
N GLY A 88 11.45 7.42 -9.40
CA GLY A 88 10.40 7.45 -10.40
C GLY A 88 9.02 7.85 -9.86
N ALA A 89 8.04 7.89 -10.75
CA ALA A 89 6.65 8.17 -10.37
C ALA A 89 6.05 7.02 -9.53
N GLY A 90 5.21 7.38 -8.55
CA GLY A 90 4.35 6.43 -7.86
C GLY A 90 3.07 6.17 -8.63
N PHE A 91 2.47 5.00 -8.42
CA PHE A 91 1.20 4.62 -9.04
C PHE A 91 0.27 3.94 -8.03
N PHE A 92 -1.03 4.11 -8.25
CA PHE A 92 -2.10 3.46 -7.50
C PHE A 92 -3.24 3.06 -8.45
N GLY A 93 -4.04 2.07 -8.08
CA GLY A 93 -5.22 1.64 -8.82
C GLY A 93 -4.97 0.49 -9.79
N PRO A 94 -6.02 0.05 -10.51
CA PRO A 94 -5.97 -1.20 -11.26
C PRO A 94 -5.04 -1.08 -12.48
N LEU A 95 -4.52 -2.22 -12.93
CA LEU A 95 -3.69 -2.32 -14.14
C LEU A 95 -4.34 -1.64 -15.36
N SER A 96 -5.67 -1.64 -15.47
CA SER A 96 -6.42 -0.99 -16.56
C SER A 96 -6.45 0.53 -16.47
N GLN A 97 -6.27 1.12 -15.28
CA GLN A 97 -6.32 2.55 -15.05
C GLN A 97 -5.34 2.98 -13.93
N PRO A 98 -4.02 3.00 -14.21
CA PRO A 98 -3.03 3.45 -13.26
C PRO A 98 -3.19 4.95 -13.03
N LEU A 99 -3.34 5.32 -11.77
CA LEU A 99 -3.42 6.70 -11.31
C LEU A 99 -2.04 7.12 -10.78
N PRO A 100 -1.51 8.28 -11.18
CA PRO A 100 -0.30 8.82 -10.57
C PRO A 100 -0.51 9.02 -9.06
N MET A 101 0.48 8.59 -8.29
CA MET A 101 0.55 8.76 -6.84
C MET A 101 1.81 9.55 -6.50
N SER A 102 1.66 10.62 -5.75
CA SER A 102 2.79 11.43 -5.30
C SER A 102 3.62 10.66 -4.26
N LEU A 103 4.95 10.71 -4.45
CA LEU A 103 5.97 10.17 -3.54
C LEU A 103 6.75 11.28 -2.83
N ARG A 104 6.13 12.46 -2.71
CA ARG A 104 6.74 13.61 -2.04
C ARG A 104 6.70 13.39 -0.53
N GLY A 105 7.86 13.48 0.11
CA GLY A 105 8.01 13.35 1.56
C GLY A 105 7.52 14.59 2.34
N HIS A 106 6.87 14.34 3.47
CA HIS A 106 6.42 15.32 4.45
C HIS A 106 6.81 14.92 5.87
N ARG A 107 6.89 15.90 6.77
CA ARG A 107 7.23 15.68 8.18
C ARG A 107 6.01 15.33 9.05
N GLN A 108 4.86 15.91 8.73
CA GLN A 108 3.59 15.69 9.44
C GLN A 108 2.68 14.82 8.57
N TRP A 109 1.94 13.91 9.19
CA TRP A 109 1.05 13.01 8.47
C TRP A 109 -0.14 13.76 7.86
N GLY A 110 -0.72 14.69 8.60
CA GLY A 110 -1.90 15.46 8.22
C GLY A 110 -1.68 16.29 6.96
N ASP A 111 -0.53 16.94 6.83
CA ASP A 111 -0.12 17.65 5.61
C ASP A 111 -0.02 16.68 4.42
N PHE A 112 0.69 15.57 4.60
CA PHE A 112 0.83 14.52 3.58
C PHE A 112 -0.52 13.98 3.13
N TYR A 113 -1.38 13.58 4.06
CA TYR A 113 -2.63 12.93 3.75
C TYR A 113 -3.60 13.89 3.06
N ALA A 114 -3.67 15.14 3.53
CA ALA A 114 -4.51 16.16 2.91
C ALA A 114 -4.07 16.48 1.47
N ASP A 115 -2.78 16.71 1.26
CA ASP A 115 -2.26 17.27 0.00
C ASP A 115 -1.88 16.21 -1.04
N GLU A 116 -1.36 15.07 -0.60
CA GLU A 116 -0.80 14.04 -1.50
C GLU A 116 -1.72 12.82 -1.67
N ARG A 117 -2.79 12.70 -0.86
CA ARG A 117 -3.78 11.59 -0.95
C ARG A 117 -5.19 12.10 -1.20
N LEU A 118 -5.75 12.93 -0.33
CA LEU A 118 -7.14 13.39 -0.43
C LEU A 118 -7.36 14.38 -1.58
N ALA A 119 -6.62 15.50 -1.61
CA ALA A 119 -6.86 16.57 -2.58
C ALA A 119 -6.74 16.13 -4.06
N PRO A 120 -5.76 15.30 -4.47
CA PRO A 120 -5.66 14.84 -5.85
C PRO A 120 -6.86 13.98 -6.26
N MET A 121 -7.29 13.07 -5.38
CA MET A 121 -8.44 12.20 -5.65
C MET A 121 -9.76 12.97 -5.63
N ALA A 122 -9.93 13.91 -4.71
CA ALA A 122 -11.09 14.80 -4.65
C ALA A 122 -11.24 15.58 -5.96
N LYS A 123 -10.14 16.15 -6.47
CA LYS A 123 -10.10 16.88 -7.76
C LYS A 123 -10.51 15.99 -8.93
N LEU A 124 -10.01 14.76 -9.01
CA LEU A 124 -10.39 13.79 -10.05
C LEU A 124 -11.86 13.35 -9.94
N ALA A 125 -12.40 13.31 -8.72
CA ALA A 125 -13.76 12.90 -8.44
C ALA A 125 -14.79 14.02 -8.59
N VAL A 126 -14.39 15.30 -8.67
CA VAL A 126 -15.30 16.48 -8.75
C VAL A 126 -16.50 16.27 -9.70
N PRO A 127 -16.33 15.77 -10.95
CA PRO A 127 -17.44 15.60 -11.89
C PRO A 127 -18.49 14.56 -11.44
N ARG A 128 -18.14 13.69 -10.48
CA ARG A 128 -18.94 12.56 -10.00
C ARG A 128 -19.54 12.78 -8.61
N LEU A 129 -19.13 13.83 -7.90
CA LEU A 129 -19.53 14.09 -6.52
C LEU A 129 -20.58 15.21 -6.42
N GLY A 130 -21.44 15.14 -5.41
CA GLY A 130 -22.35 16.23 -5.04
C GLY A 130 -21.64 17.34 -4.27
N ALA A 131 -22.26 18.52 -4.16
CA ALA A 131 -21.68 19.67 -3.45
C ALA A 131 -21.43 19.39 -1.96
N SER A 132 -22.36 18.70 -1.30
CA SER A 132 -22.24 18.31 0.11
C SER A 132 -21.06 17.38 0.35
N THR A 133 -20.88 16.37 -0.51
CA THR A 133 -19.75 15.44 -0.43
C THR A 133 -18.41 16.15 -0.63
N ARG A 134 -18.32 17.07 -1.60
CA ARG A 134 -17.11 17.88 -1.81
C ARG A 134 -16.78 18.71 -0.57
N ALA A 135 -17.77 19.41 0.00
CA ALA A 135 -17.58 20.20 1.21
C ALA A 135 -17.15 19.34 2.42
N ALA A 136 -17.66 18.11 2.53
CA ALA A 136 -17.24 17.18 3.58
C ALA A 136 -15.78 16.75 3.42
N ILE A 137 -15.35 16.43 2.19
CA ILE A 137 -13.95 16.09 1.90
C ILE A 137 -13.04 17.29 2.19
N ASP A 138 -13.42 18.49 1.79
CA ASP A 138 -12.65 19.72 2.06
C ASP A 138 -12.53 19.98 3.57
N ALA A 139 -13.60 19.74 4.33
CA ALA A 139 -13.58 19.85 5.80
C ALA A 139 -12.64 18.82 6.45
N VAL A 140 -12.64 17.56 5.99
CA VAL A 140 -11.69 16.54 6.46
C VAL A 140 -10.26 16.95 6.12
N ALA A 141 -10.00 17.36 4.89
CA ALA A 141 -8.66 17.81 4.48
C ALA A 141 -8.17 19.02 5.28
N ALA A 142 -9.07 19.95 5.63
CA ALA A 142 -8.72 21.08 6.50
C ALA A 142 -8.33 20.65 7.91
N ARG A 143 -9.02 19.65 8.48
CA ARG A 143 -8.67 19.07 9.80
C ARG A 143 -7.34 18.32 9.77
N CYS A 144 -7.07 17.56 8.71
CA CYS A 144 -5.77 16.94 8.49
C CYS A 144 -4.65 18.00 8.47
N ARG A 145 -4.77 19.08 7.70
CA ARG A 145 -3.78 20.18 7.68
C ARG A 145 -3.64 20.92 9.01
N ALA A 146 -4.67 20.89 9.86
CA ALA A 146 -4.62 21.47 11.19
C ALA A 146 -3.87 20.58 12.20
N GLY A 147 -3.50 19.35 11.81
CA GLY A 147 -2.86 18.37 12.68
C GLY A 147 -3.82 17.68 13.65
N ASP A 148 -5.14 17.77 13.43
CA ASP A 148 -6.16 17.15 14.31
C ASP A 148 -5.98 15.64 14.49
N PHE A 149 -5.27 15.01 13.56
CA PHE A 149 -5.03 13.57 13.47
C PHE A 149 -3.54 13.23 13.43
N ASP A 150 -2.66 14.23 13.61
CA ASP A 150 -1.25 13.96 13.80
C ASP A 150 -1.03 13.36 15.19
N ASP A 151 -0.10 12.42 15.29
CA ASP A 151 0.34 11.83 16.54
C ASP A 151 1.88 11.76 16.60
N ASP A 152 2.39 11.10 17.64
CA ASP A 152 3.83 10.96 17.87
C ASP A 152 4.44 9.76 17.12
N ASP A 153 3.67 9.06 16.26
CA ASP A 153 4.18 7.96 15.48
C ASP A 153 5.06 8.44 14.32
N HIS A 154 5.90 7.54 13.83
CA HIS A 154 6.84 7.81 12.75
C HIS A 154 6.33 7.23 11.42
N PRO A 155 6.81 7.74 10.27
CA PRO A 155 6.48 7.14 8.98
C PRO A 155 6.94 5.68 8.93
N VAL A 156 5.99 4.78 8.67
CA VAL A 156 6.23 3.34 8.54
C VAL A 156 6.25 2.90 7.07
N ARG A 157 6.83 1.73 6.77
CA ARG A 157 6.73 1.14 5.41
C ARG A 157 5.34 0.57 5.20
N LEU A 158 4.50 1.27 4.44
CA LEU A 158 3.19 0.74 4.07
C LEU A 158 3.28 -0.13 2.82
N HIS A 159 2.44 -1.15 2.78
CA HIS A 159 2.01 -1.77 1.54
C HIS A 159 1.23 -0.77 0.66
N GLY A 160 0.38 0.05 1.27
CA GLY A 160 -0.29 1.19 0.62
C GLY A 160 -1.53 0.85 -0.22
N ASP A 161 -1.79 -0.44 -0.44
CA ASP A 161 -3.03 -0.99 -1.00
C ASP A 161 -3.44 -2.28 -0.27
N LEU A 162 -3.33 -2.32 1.07
CA LEU A 162 -3.47 -3.56 1.84
C LEU A 162 -4.94 -3.93 2.13
N TRP A 163 -5.69 -4.33 1.11
CA TRP A 163 -7.00 -4.96 1.28
C TRP A 163 -6.89 -6.49 1.20
N GLY A 164 -7.92 -7.23 1.63
CA GLY A 164 -7.86 -8.70 1.72
C GLY A 164 -7.54 -9.43 0.41
N GLY A 165 -7.78 -8.81 -0.75
CA GLY A 165 -7.40 -9.36 -2.06
C GLY A 165 -5.89 -9.34 -2.34
N ASN A 166 -5.14 -8.48 -1.65
CA ASN A 166 -3.69 -8.38 -1.75
C ASN A 166 -2.96 -9.18 -0.64
N VAL A 167 -3.71 -9.93 0.18
CA VAL A 167 -3.22 -10.85 1.20
C VAL A 167 -3.34 -12.28 0.67
N MET A 168 -2.23 -12.83 0.16
CA MET A 168 -2.20 -14.20 -0.35
C MET A 168 -1.90 -15.18 0.78
N TRP A 169 -2.88 -16.00 1.14
CA TRP A 169 -2.74 -17.08 2.11
C TRP A 169 -2.07 -18.28 1.45
N THR A 170 -0.85 -18.62 1.85
CA THR A 170 -0.07 -19.72 1.25
C THR A 170 0.23 -20.81 2.29
N PRO A 171 0.73 -22.00 1.89
CA PRO A 171 1.12 -23.05 2.84
C PRO A 171 2.16 -22.59 3.88
N ASP A 172 2.98 -21.59 3.54
CA ASP A 172 4.08 -21.09 4.38
C ASP A 172 3.74 -19.77 5.10
N GLY A 173 2.46 -19.36 5.08
CA GLY A 173 1.97 -18.12 5.68
C GLY A 173 1.49 -17.09 4.64
N VAL A 174 1.27 -15.85 5.10
CA VAL A 174 0.81 -14.77 4.23
C VAL A 174 1.97 -14.25 3.36
N VAL A 175 1.66 -13.99 2.09
CA VAL A 175 2.52 -13.26 1.14
C VAL A 175 1.73 -12.07 0.58
N LEU A 176 2.36 -10.88 0.52
CA LEU A 176 1.73 -9.68 -0.03
C LEU A 176 1.98 -9.53 -1.53
N ILE A 177 1.01 -8.94 -2.22
CA ILE A 177 1.04 -8.68 -3.67
C ILE A 177 0.51 -7.28 -3.97
N ASP A 178 0.90 -6.73 -5.12
CA ASP A 178 0.33 -5.49 -5.67
C ASP A 178 0.48 -4.25 -4.76
N PRO A 179 1.68 -3.98 -4.20
CA PRO A 179 1.86 -2.83 -3.33
C PRO A 179 1.82 -1.51 -4.09
N ALA A 180 1.26 -0.50 -3.45
CA ALA A 180 1.50 0.91 -3.74
C ALA A 180 2.43 1.48 -2.66
N ALA A 181 3.61 0.87 -2.50
CA ALA A 181 4.46 1.04 -1.33
C ALA A 181 4.93 2.50 -1.15
N HIS A 182 4.83 2.99 0.08
CA HIS A 182 5.32 4.31 0.48
C HIS A 182 5.42 4.42 2.01
N GLY A 183 6.12 5.45 2.50
CA GLY A 183 6.07 5.87 3.89
C GLY A 183 4.71 6.43 4.26
N GLY A 184 4.12 5.99 5.37
CA GLY A 184 2.80 6.47 5.78
C GLY A 184 2.50 6.20 7.25
N HIS A 185 1.25 6.34 7.65
CA HIS A 185 0.80 6.01 9.01
C HIS A 185 0.30 4.58 9.06
N ARG A 186 0.74 3.80 10.06
CA ARG A 186 0.50 2.35 10.16
C ARG A 186 -0.97 1.95 10.08
N GLU A 187 -1.84 2.78 10.62
CA GLU A 187 -3.30 2.55 10.58
C GLU A 187 -3.88 2.55 9.17
N SER A 188 -3.19 3.12 8.17
CA SER A 188 -3.70 3.19 6.80
C SER A 188 -3.88 1.79 6.20
N ASP A 189 -2.91 0.90 6.40
CA ASP A 189 -2.98 -0.48 5.92
C ASP A 189 -4.00 -1.30 6.72
N LEU A 190 -4.05 -1.11 8.04
CA LEU A 190 -5.05 -1.77 8.90
C LEU A 190 -6.48 -1.33 8.56
N ALA A 191 -6.69 -0.04 8.31
CA ALA A 191 -7.97 0.51 7.90
C ALA A 191 -8.41 -0.03 6.53
N MET A 192 -7.47 -0.27 5.61
CA MET A 192 -7.75 -0.86 4.31
C MET A 192 -8.21 -2.33 4.42
N LEU A 193 -7.59 -3.11 5.32
CA LEU A 193 -8.03 -4.45 5.68
C LEU A 193 -9.43 -4.44 6.31
N ALA A 194 -9.75 -3.47 7.17
CA ALA A 194 -11.07 -3.32 7.78
C ALA A 194 -12.14 -2.92 6.74
N LEU A 195 -11.82 -1.97 5.86
CA LEU A 195 -12.76 -1.38 4.91
C LEU A 195 -13.27 -2.39 3.87
N PHE A 196 -12.37 -3.21 3.33
CA PHE A 196 -12.70 -4.19 2.29
C PHE A 196 -12.79 -5.63 2.82
N GLY A 197 -12.47 -5.84 4.09
CA GLY A 197 -12.48 -7.12 4.77
C GLY A 197 -11.19 -7.90 4.60
N CYS A 198 -10.81 -8.61 5.66
CA CYS A 198 -9.72 -9.58 5.69
C CYS A 198 -10.15 -10.80 6.52
N PRO A 199 -9.90 -12.04 6.07
CA PRO A 199 -10.15 -13.23 6.88
C PRO A 199 -9.47 -13.12 8.25
N TYR A 200 -10.23 -13.36 9.33
CA TYR A 200 -9.74 -13.32 10.70
C TYR A 200 -9.10 -11.98 11.11
N TYR A 201 -9.66 -10.86 10.65
CA TYR A 201 -9.15 -9.50 10.92
C TYR A 201 -8.86 -9.23 12.41
N GLU A 202 -9.73 -9.68 13.33
CA GLU A 202 -9.48 -9.54 14.77
C GLU A 202 -8.23 -10.30 15.25
N ASP A 203 -7.95 -11.47 14.67
CA ASP A 203 -6.74 -12.23 14.97
C ASP A 203 -5.51 -11.53 14.36
N VAL A 204 -5.63 -10.88 13.19
CA VAL A 204 -4.58 -10.01 12.62
C VAL A 204 -4.27 -8.85 13.57
N LEU A 205 -5.30 -8.14 14.04
CA LEU A 205 -5.12 -7.03 14.99
C LEU A 205 -4.56 -7.49 16.34
N ALA A 206 -4.92 -8.68 16.81
CA ALA A 206 -4.39 -9.21 18.07
C ALA A 206 -2.91 -9.60 17.97
N GLY A 207 -2.43 -9.95 16.78
CA GLY A 207 -1.03 -10.28 16.52
C GLY A 207 -0.16 -9.07 16.20
N TYR A 208 -0.77 -8.01 15.65
CA TYR A 208 -0.14 -6.72 15.36
C TYR A 208 0.18 -5.95 16.65
#